data_AF-A0A182S8T1-F1
#
_entry.id   AF-A0A182S8T1-F1
#
_cell.length_a   1.000
_cell.length_b   1.000
_cell.length_c   1.000
_cell.angle_alpha   90.00
_cell.angle_beta   90.00
_cell.angle_gamma   90.00
#
_symmetry.space_group_name_H-M   'P 1'
#
loop_
_entity.id
_entity.type
_entity.pdbx_description
1 polymer ?
#
loop_
_entity_poly.entity_id
_entity_poly.type
_entity_poly.pdbx_seq_one_letter_code
_entity_poly.pdbx_strand_id
1 'polypeptide(L)'
;MMDGVDDIVSSLACRCSWLQEFTEAQYTDVHYRSLTGEGNFNWRMVFPFRYSPADGMLVIRRRKAFYEQYDTELKYPPVLTVQVWDNDAFSADDFLGTMELNLTHLPVPASSADACKLSDSLSLTGSGSSTADYLNLFTRRRIRGWYPVHGKNTSNIDASDRYGGVSLTGKIELELEILSHEDATQNPVGVGRKPPQHLPEPLRPEVSFNWLRQPAKTFNKLLWPRVRKSFIWIGMVVLLCLLVYGLVVNVPTVFMVRSLEQRRSFDSISSEG
;
A
#
# COMPACT_ATOMS: atom_id res chain seq x y z
N MET A 1 7.35 -16.17 -3.11
CA MET A 1 6.11 -16.88 -2.76
C MET A 1 5.22 -15.80 -2.18
N MET A 2 4.21 -15.37 -2.94
CA MET A 2 3.36 -14.23 -2.60
C MET A 2 2.30 -14.72 -1.61
N ASP A 3 2.41 -14.29 -0.36
CA ASP A 3 1.42 -14.60 0.67
C ASP A 3 0.22 -13.67 0.50
N GLY A 4 -0.68 -14.05 -0.42
CA GLY A 4 -1.89 -13.31 -0.81
C GLY A 4 -2.99 -13.22 0.26
N VAL A 5 -2.60 -13.15 1.53
CA VAL A 5 -3.48 -12.87 2.68
C VAL A 5 -3.19 -11.50 3.28
N ASP A 6 -1.95 -11.00 3.15
CA ASP A 6 -1.49 -9.78 3.80
C ASP A 6 -1.87 -8.50 3.01
N ASP A 7 -1.98 -8.58 1.68
CA ASP A 7 -2.39 -7.47 0.79
C ASP A 7 -3.84 -6.94 1.03
N ILE A 8 -4.61 -7.55 1.95
CA ILE A 8 -6.02 -7.18 2.19
C ILE A 8 -6.16 -6.21 3.38
N VAL A 9 -5.08 -5.98 4.13
CA VAL A 9 -5.08 -5.10 5.31
C VAL A 9 -3.91 -4.11 5.27
N SER A 10 -3.66 -3.49 4.11
CA SER A 10 -2.66 -2.41 4.03
C SER A 10 -2.98 -1.31 5.04
N SER A 11 -1.93 -0.95 5.77
CA SER A 11 -1.95 -0.09 6.94
C SER A 11 -1.00 1.07 6.65
N LEU A 12 -1.48 2.03 5.89
CA LEU A 12 -0.63 3.10 5.36
C LEU A 12 -0.24 4.09 6.46
N ALA A 13 1.06 4.41 6.52
CA ALA A 13 1.60 5.48 7.35
C ALA A 13 2.52 6.38 6.52
N CYS A 14 2.36 7.70 6.67
CA CYS A 14 3.24 8.67 6.04
C CYS A 14 4.23 9.22 7.07
N ARG A 15 5.51 9.21 6.71
CA ARG A 15 6.61 9.77 7.47
C ARG A 15 7.16 10.97 6.71
N CYS A 16 7.24 12.13 7.35
CA CYS A 16 7.89 13.31 6.78
C CYS A 16 9.08 13.73 7.65
N SER A 17 10.19 14.08 7.01
CA SER A 17 11.41 14.51 7.70
C SER A 17 12.12 15.62 6.94
N TRP A 18 12.84 16.45 7.69
CA TRP A 18 13.78 17.42 7.13
C TRP A 18 15.17 16.82 7.02
N LEU A 19 15.93 17.30 6.04
CA LEU A 19 17.40 17.22 6.03
C LEU A 19 18.03 15.83 5.96
N GLN A 20 17.33 14.78 5.52
CA GLN A 20 17.81 13.38 5.57
C GLN A 20 18.19 12.89 6.98
N GLU A 21 18.15 13.74 8.00
CA GLU A 21 18.38 13.40 9.39
C GLU A 21 17.07 12.91 9.99
N PHE A 22 17.04 11.60 10.28
CA PHE A 22 15.89 10.89 10.82
C PHE A 22 15.41 11.36 12.21
N THR A 23 16.11 12.31 12.83
CA THR A 23 15.95 12.75 14.22
C THR A 23 14.69 13.58 14.46
N GLU A 24 14.18 14.32 13.47
CA GLU A 24 12.95 15.13 13.58
C GLU A 24 11.80 14.64 12.69
N ALA A 25 11.77 13.35 12.37
CA ALA A 25 10.70 12.79 11.57
C ALA A 25 9.35 12.81 12.32
N GLN A 26 8.29 13.28 11.63
CA GLN A 26 6.91 13.19 12.11
C GLN A 26 6.16 12.13 11.32
N TYR A 27 5.21 11.48 12.00
CA TYR A 27 4.44 10.36 11.47
C TYR A 27 2.95 10.71 11.51
N THR A 28 2.19 10.22 10.54
CA THR A 28 0.72 10.23 10.58
C THR A 28 0.17 9.14 11.49
N ASP A 29 -1.13 9.15 11.71
CA ASP A 29 -1.81 7.94 12.16
C ASP A 29 -1.82 6.88 11.05
N VAL A 30 -2.11 5.63 11.45
CA VAL A 30 -2.19 4.50 10.54
C VAL A 30 -3.61 4.38 10.00
N HIS A 31 -3.75 4.34 8.67
CA HIS A 31 -5.02 4.01 8.04
C HIS A 31 -5.12 2.50 7.84
N TYR A 32 -5.77 1.82 8.77
CA TYR A 32 -5.98 0.37 8.69
C TYR A 32 -7.02 -0.01 7.62
N ARG A 33 -6.76 -1.12 6.91
CA ARG A 33 -7.74 -1.84 6.08
C ARG A 33 -8.24 -1.03 4.88
N SER A 34 -7.33 -0.35 4.19
CA SER A 34 -7.67 0.24 2.90
C SER A 34 -7.86 -0.86 1.85
N LEU A 35 -9.12 -1.14 1.49
CA LEU A 35 -9.47 -2.15 0.48
C LEU A 35 -9.17 -1.70 -0.96
N THR A 36 -8.98 -0.40 -1.17
CA THR A 36 -8.77 0.21 -2.49
C THR A 36 -7.31 0.63 -2.71
N GLY A 37 -6.45 0.50 -1.71
CA GLY A 37 -5.08 1.03 -1.73
C GLY A 37 -5.02 2.56 -1.54
N GLU A 38 -6.14 3.21 -1.23
CA GLU A 38 -6.23 4.64 -0.96
C GLU A 38 -6.19 4.92 0.54
N GLY A 39 -5.29 5.81 0.97
CA GLY A 39 -5.23 6.27 2.35
C GLY A 39 -5.77 7.69 2.48
N ASN A 40 -6.91 7.87 3.14
CA ASN A 40 -7.38 9.21 3.51
C ASN A 40 -6.82 9.62 4.89
N PHE A 41 -6.05 10.71 4.88
CA PHE A 41 -5.42 11.30 6.05
C PHE A 41 -5.79 12.78 6.12
N ASN A 42 -6.18 13.22 7.31
CA ASN A 42 -6.29 14.65 7.61
C ASN A 42 -5.41 14.92 8.84
N TRP A 43 -4.13 15.14 8.56
CA TRP A 43 -3.08 15.19 9.58
C TRP A 43 -2.16 16.38 9.33
N ARG A 44 -1.90 17.16 10.37
CA ARG A 44 -0.95 18.28 10.31
C ARG A 44 0.41 17.88 10.84
N MET A 45 1.46 18.23 10.13
CA MET A 45 2.83 18.16 10.64
C MET A 45 3.38 19.58 10.76
N VAL A 46 4.10 19.85 11.85
CA VAL A 46 4.57 21.21 12.16
C VAL A 46 6.06 21.17 12.42
N PHE A 47 6.83 21.83 11.58
CA PHE A 47 8.29 21.77 11.65
C PHE A 47 8.88 23.16 11.81
N PRO A 48 9.47 23.49 12.98
CA PRO A 48 10.15 24.75 13.17
C PRO A 48 11.55 24.70 12.55
N PHE A 49 11.90 25.66 11.70
CA PHE A 49 13.23 25.77 11.12
C PHE A 49 13.67 27.22 10.98
N ARG A 50 14.97 27.46 10.79
CA ARG A 50 15.53 28.79 10.46
C ARG A 50 15.96 28.81 9.01
N TYR A 51 15.64 29.88 8.31
CA TYR A 51 15.93 30.04 6.89
C TYR A 51 16.71 31.34 6.65
N SER A 52 17.75 31.28 5.83
CA SER A 52 18.50 32.44 5.34
C SER A 52 18.03 32.78 3.93
N PRO A 53 17.27 33.88 3.72
CA PRO A 53 16.81 34.29 2.40
C PRO A 53 17.95 34.66 1.45
N ALA A 54 19.09 35.11 1.97
CA ALA A 54 20.24 35.50 1.17
C ALA A 54 20.92 34.30 0.50
N ASP A 55 21.00 33.17 1.20
CA ASP A 55 21.61 31.95 0.67
C ASP A 55 20.58 30.98 0.08
N GLY A 56 19.30 31.15 0.41
CA GLY A 56 18.25 30.20 0.05
C GLY A 56 18.32 28.89 0.84
N MET A 57 18.97 28.88 2.01
CA MET A 57 19.30 27.67 2.77
C MET A 57 18.70 27.68 4.18
N LEU A 58 18.42 26.48 4.71
CA LEU A 58 18.16 26.26 6.13
C LEU A 58 19.44 26.44 6.94
N VAL A 59 19.32 27.01 8.14
CA VAL A 59 20.43 27.28 9.04
C VAL A 59 20.24 26.51 10.34
N ILE A 60 21.14 25.58 10.63
CA ILE A 60 21.22 24.90 11.91
C ILE A 60 22.41 25.45 12.69
N ARG A 61 22.15 25.90 13.92
CA ARG A 61 23.21 26.28 14.86
C ARG A 61 23.57 25.08 15.72
N ARG A 62 24.78 24.56 15.53
CA ARG A 62 25.35 23.55 16.41
C ARG A 62 26.16 24.25 17.50
N ARG A 63 25.75 24.02 18.75
CA ARG A 63 26.51 24.48 19.92
C ARG A 63 27.89 23.82 19.91
N LYS A 64 28.91 24.62 20.19
CA LYS A 64 30.29 24.17 20.28
C LYS A 64 30.43 22.97 21.22
N ALA A 65 31.21 21.98 20.80
CA ALA A 65 31.70 20.95 21.72
C ALA A 65 32.68 21.58 22.73
N PHE A 66 32.96 20.89 23.84
CA PHE A 66 33.83 21.42 24.91
C PHE A 66 35.23 21.85 24.43
N TYR A 67 35.72 21.28 23.32
CA TYR A 67 37.01 21.55 22.70
C TYR A 67 36.96 22.56 21.54
N GLU A 68 35.77 23.03 21.15
CA GLU A 68 35.60 23.99 20.06
C GLU A 68 35.48 25.43 20.61
N GLN A 69 36.17 26.37 19.97
CA GLN A 69 36.19 27.77 20.42
C GLN A 69 34.93 28.55 20.01
N TYR A 70 34.32 28.20 18.88
CA TYR A 70 33.20 28.91 18.26
C TYR A 70 32.03 27.97 17.97
N ASP A 71 30.80 28.50 18.04
CA ASP A 71 29.60 27.80 17.57
C ASP A 71 29.63 27.68 16.04
N THR A 72 29.16 26.55 15.51
CA THR A 72 29.15 26.30 14.06
C THR A 72 27.75 26.50 13.48
N GLU A 73 27.66 27.25 12.39
CA GLU A 73 26.43 27.40 11.61
C GLU A 73 26.53 26.52 10.36
N LEU A 74 25.67 25.51 10.29
CA LEU A 74 25.58 24.60 9.16
C LEU A 74 24.42 25.02 8.26
N LYS A 75 24.67 25.09 6.95
CA LYS A 75 23.68 25.47 5.95
C LYS A 75 23.31 24.26 5.10
N TYR A 76 22.02 24.07 4.88
CA TYR A 76 21.48 22.95 4.11
C TYR A 76 20.36 23.39 3.18
N PRO A 77 20.15 22.69 2.05
CA PRO A 77 19.02 22.97 1.19
C PRO A 77 17.69 22.64 1.90
N PRO A 78 16.62 23.42 1.69
CA PRO A 78 15.31 23.19 2.28
C PRO A 78 14.57 22.07 1.52
N VAL A 79 15.03 20.83 1.70
CA VAL A 79 14.41 19.64 1.10
C VAL A 79 13.54 18.93 2.14
N LEU A 80 12.27 18.76 1.78
CA LEU A 80 11.30 17.96 2.53
C LEU A 80 11.23 16.56 1.91
N THR A 81 11.51 15.53 2.71
CA THR A 81 11.38 14.14 2.28
C THR A 81 10.10 13.56 2.87
N VAL A 82 9.25 12.99 2.02
CA VAL A 82 8.03 12.30 2.41
C VAL A 82 8.13 10.85 1.99
N GLN A 83 7.98 9.94 2.95
CA GLN A 83 8.05 8.50 2.78
C GLN A 83 6.70 7.87 3.13
N VAL A 84 6.29 6.90 2.32
CA VAL A 84 5.07 6.13 2.52
C VAL A 84 5.46 4.70 2.86
N TRP A 85 4.93 4.20 3.97
CA TRP A 85 5.21 2.88 4.53
C TRP A 85 3.91 2.09 4.66
N ASP A 86 4.00 0.77 4.45
CA ASP A 86 2.96 -0.18 4.86
C ASP A 86 3.32 -0.71 6.25
N ASN A 87 2.54 -0.33 7.25
CA ASN A 87 2.75 -0.64 8.66
C ASN A 87 1.92 -1.87 9.05
N ASP A 88 2.42 -3.04 8.68
CA ASP A 88 1.75 -4.29 8.97
C ASP A 88 1.82 -4.67 10.45
N ALA A 89 0.71 -5.13 11.01
CA ALA A 89 0.67 -5.57 12.40
C ALA A 89 1.43 -6.90 12.66
N PHE A 90 1.73 -7.68 11.62
CA PHE A 90 2.25 -9.05 11.74
C PHE A 90 3.50 -9.35 10.89
N SER A 91 3.92 -8.44 10.01
CA SER A 91 5.10 -8.55 9.14
C SER A 91 6.06 -7.36 9.37
N ALA A 92 7.24 -7.39 8.74
CA ALA A 92 8.15 -6.25 8.75
C ALA A 92 7.59 -5.13 7.86
N ASP A 93 7.62 -3.89 8.35
CA ASP A 93 7.16 -2.71 7.61
C ASP A 93 7.76 -2.64 6.21
N ASP A 94 6.91 -2.59 5.18
CA ASP A 94 7.36 -2.49 3.79
C ASP A 94 7.42 -1.02 3.32
N PHE A 95 8.50 -0.68 2.62
CA PHE A 95 8.69 0.66 2.08
C PHE A 95 8.01 0.75 0.71
N LEU A 96 6.93 1.53 0.63
CA LEU A 96 6.17 1.69 -0.60
C LEU A 96 6.82 2.71 -1.55
N GLY A 97 7.26 3.84 -0.99
CA GLY A 97 7.94 4.84 -1.81
C GLY A 97 8.32 6.11 -1.07
N THR A 98 9.03 6.98 -1.78
CA THR A 98 9.51 8.27 -1.28
C THR A 98 9.30 9.35 -2.31
N MET A 99 9.29 10.59 -1.84
CA MET A 99 9.45 11.77 -2.66
C MET A 99 10.29 12.80 -1.92
N GLU A 100 11.00 13.61 -2.69
CA GLU A 100 11.82 14.70 -2.18
C GLU A 100 11.35 16.00 -2.84
N LEU A 101 10.99 16.98 -2.01
CA LEU A 101 10.46 18.26 -2.45
C LEU A 101 11.42 19.37 -2.00
N ASN A 102 12.10 19.97 -2.97
CA ASN A 102 12.93 21.16 -2.72
C ASN A 102 12.04 22.41 -2.65
N LEU A 103 11.91 23.03 -1.48
CA LEU A 103 10.98 24.13 -1.25
C LEU A 103 11.30 25.42 -2.02
N THR A 104 12.53 25.60 -2.48
CA THR A 104 12.90 26.75 -3.33
C THR A 104 12.63 26.49 -4.81
N HIS A 105 12.63 25.23 -5.23
CA HIS A 105 12.43 24.78 -6.61
C HIS A 105 11.37 23.68 -6.66
N LEU A 106 10.16 23.99 -6.20
CA LEU A 106 9.06 23.03 -6.19
C LEU A 106 8.52 22.83 -7.61
N PRO A 107 8.29 21.58 -8.03
CA PRO A 107 7.46 21.35 -9.21
C PRO A 107 6.02 21.80 -8.92
N VAL A 108 5.34 22.31 -9.94
CA VAL A 108 3.92 22.67 -9.84
C VAL A 108 3.11 21.39 -9.54
N PRO A 109 2.36 21.34 -8.43
CA PRO A 109 1.55 20.17 -8.12
C PRO A 109 0.38 20.05 -9.09
N ALA A 110 -0.05 18.81 -9.34
CA ALA A 110 -1.23 18.55 -10.14
C ALA A 110 -2.52 18.86 -9.34
N SER A 111 -3.57 19.32 -10.03
CA SER A 111 -4.86 19.64 -9.41
C SER A 111 -5.69 18.40 -9.04
N SER A 112 -5.42 17.25 -9.66
CA SER A 112 -6.11 15.99 -9.40
C SER A 112 -5.14 14.81 -9.46
N ALA A 113 -5.52 13.69 -8.82
CA ALA A 113 -4.75 12.47 -8.84
C ALA A 113 -4.52 11.95 -10.28
N ASP A 114 -5.52 12.06 -11.16
CA ASP A 114 -5.41 11.57 -12.55
C ASP A 114 -4.43 12.40 -13.39
N ALA A 115 -4.37 13.71 -13.15
CA ALA A 115 -3.44 14.61 -13.82
C ALA A 115 -2.00 14.47 -13.29
N CYS A 116 -1.84 13.92 -12.08
CA CYS A 116 -0.54 13.66 -11.48
C CYS A 116 0.15 12.50 -12.20
N LYS A 117 1.17 12.83 -12.99
CA LYS A 117 2.05 11.88 -13.67
C LYS A 117 3.48 12.06 -13.15
N LEU A 118 4.29 11.02 -13.28
CA LEU A 118 5.73 11.13 -13.08
C LEU A 118 6.26 12.04 -14.19
N SER A 119 6.52 13.31 -13.87
CA SER A 119 6.94 14.32 -14.83
C SER A 119 8.46 14.46 -14.83
N ASP A 120 9.02 14.90 -15.96
CA ASP A 120 10.44 15.24 -16.11
C ASP A 120 10.93 16.26 -15.06
N SER A 121 10.02 17.01 -14.43
CA SER A 121 10.33 18.00 -13.37
C SER A 121 10.77 17.41 -12.04
N LEU A 122 10.51 16.11 -11.79
CA LEU A 122 11.02 15.37 -10.63
C LEU A 122 12.35 14.64 -10.91
N SER A 123 12.95 14.85 -12.08
CA SER A 123 14.20 14.19 -12.46
C SER A 123 15.33 14.63 -11.53
N LEU A 124 15.72 13.72 -10.63
CA LEU A 124 16.95 13.72 -9.84
C LEU A 124 18.25 13.71 -10.70
N THR A 125 18.12 13.81 -12.02
CA THR A 125 19.24 13.89 -12.97
C THR A 125 18.94 15.04 -13.93
N GLY A 126 19.75 16.10 -13.85
CA GLY A 126 19.57 17.36 -14.58
C GLY A 126 19.81 17.26 -16.09
N SER A 127 19.00 16.46 -16.78
CA SER A 127 19.06 16.31 -18.24
C SER A 127 17.67 16.08 -18.80
N GLY A 128 16.90 17.16 -18.95
CA GLY A 128 15.56 17.13 -19.55
C GLY A 128 15.05 18.54 -19.77
N SER A 129 15.21 19.04 -20.99
CA SER A 129 14.69 20.31 -21.46
C SER A 129 13.17 20.28 -21.53
N SER A 130 12.52 20.76 -20.47
CA SER A 130 11.18 21.34 -20.56
C SER A 130 11.13 22.50 -19.57
N THR A 131 10.52 23.61 -19.99
CA THR A 131 10.28 24.82 -19.21
C THR A 131 9.31 24.52 -18.07
N ALA A 132 9.73 23.72 -17.10
CA ALA A 132 8.98 23.50 -15.88
C ALA A 132 9.14 24.76 -15.03
N ASP A 133 8.08 25.55 -14.93
CA ASP A 133 8.04 26.69 -14.01
C ASP A 133 8.16 26.15 -12.58
N TYR A 134 9.32 26.38 -11.96
CA TYR A 134 9.52 26.03 -10.57
C TYR A 134 8.89 27.09 -9.66
N LEU A 135 8.28 26.65 -8.58
CA LEU A 135 7.69 27.51 -7.57
C LEU A 135 8.59 27.59 -6.35
N ASN A 136 8.75 28.80 -5.81
CA ASN A 136 9.42 29.01 -4.55
C ASN A 136 8.38 29.20 -3.44
N LEU A 137 8.31 28.25 -2.50
CA LEU A 137 7.34 28.26 -1.40
C LEU A 137 7.57 29.42 -0.42
N PHE A 138 8.80 29.91 -0.30
CA PHE A 138 9.11 31.07 0.55
C PHE A 138 8.54 32.38 0.00
N THR A 139 8.36 32.45 -1.34
CA THR A 139 7.66 33.56 -1.98
C THR A 139 6.16 33.31 -1.99
N ARG A 140 5.74 32.11 -2.37
CA ARG A 140 4.34 31.68 -2.37
C ARG A 140 4.06 30.86 -1.11
N ARG A 141 3.71 31.54 -0.01
CA ARG A 141 3.59 30.97 1.34
C ARG A 141 2.76 29.68 1.47
N ARG A 142 1.80 29.42 0.58
CA ARG A 142 0.92 28.24 0.63
C ARG A 142 0.71 27.62 -0.74
N ILE A 143 0.79 26.29 -0.80
CA ILE A 143 0.48 25.51 -1.99
C ILE A 143 -0.20 24.19 -1.61
N ARG A 144 -1.11 23.72 -2.47
CA ARG A 144 -1.77 22.43 -2.32
C ARG A 144 -1.83 21.72 -3.66
N GLY A 145 -1.64 20.41 -3.64
CA GLY A 145 -2.02 19.55 -4.75
C GLY A 145 -1.33 18.18 -4.69
N TRP A 146 -1.34 17.51 -5.83
CA TRP A 146 -0.91 16.12 -5.96
C TRP A 146 0.54 16.01 -6.42
N TYR A 147 1.28 15.13 -5.74
CA TYR A 147 2.67 14.81 -6.02
C TYR A 147 2.85 13.30 -6.24
N PRO A 148 3.69 12.90 -7.22
CA PRO A 148 3.97 11.49 -7.48
C PRO A 148 4.98 10.92 -6.46
N VAL A 149 4.67 9.75 -5.90
CA VAL A 149 5.54 8.97 -5.02
C VAL A 149 6.24 7.90 -5.84
N HIS A 150 7.55 7.78 -5.69
CA HIS A 150 8.35 6.84 -6.47
C HIS A 150 9.00 5.78 -5.57
N GLY A 151 9.12 4.54 -6.06
CA GLY A 151 9.66 3.42 -5.29
C GLY A 151 10.52 2.48 -6.12
N LYS A 152 11.05 1.44 -5.46
CA LYS A 152 11.95 0.45 -6.09
C LYS A 152 11.22 -0.74 -6.73
N ASN A 153 9.92 -0.89 -6.51
CA ASN A 153 9.19 -2.07 -6.96
C ASN A 153 8.93 -2.03 -8.46
N THR A 154 9.55 -2.98 -9.17
CA THR A 154 9.66 -3.07 -10.64
C THR A 154 8.85 -4.22 -11.24
N SER A 155 8.04 -4.93 -10.45
CA SER A 155 7.44 -6.20 -10.87
C SER A 155 6.11 -6.10 -11.62
N ASN A 156 5.27 -5.09 -11.35
CA ASN A 156 3.88 -5.05 -11.89
C ASN A 156 3.42 -3.66 -12.39
N ILE A 157 4.34 -2.79 -12.82
CA ILE A 157 4.00 -1.41 -13.21
C ILE A 157 4.21 -1.22 -14.71
N ASP A 158 3.20 -0.64 -15.36
CA ASP A 158 3.14 -0.33 -16.79
C ASP A 158 4.36 0.44 -17.28
N ALA A 159 4.80 0.17 -18.50
CA ALA A 159 6.01 0.77 -19.07
C ALA A 159 5.92 2.31 -19.20
N SER A 160 4.72 2.90 -19.18
CA SER A 160 4.49 4.35 -19.21
C SER A 160 4.86 5.07 -17.91
N ASP A 161 4.92 4.34 -16.80
CA ASP A 161 5.11 4.89 -15.46
C ASP A 161 6.55 4.70 -14.94
N ARG A 162 7.45 4.32 -15.85
CA ARG A 162 8.88 4.19 -15.61
C ARG A 162 9.62 5.35 -16.26
N TYR A 163 10.32 6.13 -15.45
CA TYR A 163 11.23 7.17 -15.93
C TYR A 163 12.58 7.05 -15.22
N GLY A 164 13.66 6.97 -15.99
CA GLY A 164 15.03 6.92 -15.43
C GLY A 164 15.34 5.74 -14.50
N GLY A 165 14.62 4.62 -14.60
CA GLY A 165 14.81 3.45 -13.74
C GLY A 165 14.04 3.47 -12.42
N VAL A 166 13.22 4.50 -12.18
CA VAL A 166 12.32 4.60 -11.03
C VAL A 166 10.87 4.45 -11.51
N SER A 167 10.06 3.70 -10.78
CA SER A 167 8.63 3.51 -11.05
C SER A 167 7.77 4.37 -10.13
N LEU A 168 6.68 4.92 -10.68
CA LEU A 168 5.62 5.56 -9.90
C LEU A 168 4.90 4.50 -9.06
N THR A 169 5.09 4.52 -7.73
CA THR A 169 4.41 3.57 -6.83
C THR A 169 3.08 4.12 -6.33
N GLY A 170 2.92 5.44 -6.25
CA GLY A 170 1.72 6.04 -5.69
C GLY A 170 1.63 7.54 -5.94
N LYS A 171 0.59 8.16 -5.39
CA LYS A 171 0.34 9.59 -5.47
C LYS A 171 -0.13 10.05 -4.10
N ILE A 172 0.29 11.24 -3.69
CA ILE A 172 -0.09 11.82 -2.40
C ILE A 172 -0.54 13.26 -2.62
N GLU A 173 -1.61 13.65 -1.93
CA GLU A 173 -2.04 15.03 -1.86
C GLU A 173 -1.37 15.68 -0.64
N LEU A 174 -0.69 16.81 -0.87
CA LEU A 174 -0.03 17.56 0.18
C LEU A 174 -0.48 19.02 0.13
N GLU A 175 -0.58 19.61 1.31
CA GLU A 175 -0.70 21.06 1.49
C GLU A 175 0.50 21.54 2.30
N LEU A 176 1.30 22.42 1.70
CA LEU A 176 2.50 22.99 2.31
C LEU A 176 2.25 24.47 2.58
N GLU A 177 2.55 24.90 3.80
CA GLU A 177 2.41 26.29 4.23
C GLU A 177 3.62 26.72 5.05
N ILE A 178 4.20 27.88 4.70
CA ILE A 178 5.29 28.52 5.44
C ILE A 178 4.71 29.72 6.19
N LEU A 179 4.90 29.69 7.51
CA LEU A 179 4.51 30.77 8.41
C LEU A 179 5.75 31.47 8.95
N SER A 180 5.65 32.78 9.16
CA SER A 180 6.65 33.51 9.93
C SER A 180 6.55 33.16 11.41
N HIS A 181 7.59 33.46 12.17
CA HIS A 181 7.59 33.21 13.62
C HIS A 181 6.49 34.05 14.32
N GLU A 182 6.28 35.28 13.86
CA GLU A 182 5.23 36.16 14.36
C GLU A 182 3.84 35.58 14.09
N ASP A 183 3.58 35.15 12.85
CA ASP A 183 2.28 34.56 12.46
C ASP A 183 1.99 33.26 13.24
N ALA A 184 3.02 32.42 13.43
CA ALA A 184 2.91 31.15 14.14
C ALA A 184 2.68 31.33 15.66
N THR A 185 3.19 32.42 16.25
CA THR A 185 2.96 32.74 17.67
C THR A 185 1.58 33.34 17.92
N GLN A 186 1.05 34.12 16.97
CA GLN A 186 -0.31 34.66 17.05
C GLN A 186 -1.38 33.58 16.85
N ASN A 187 -1.18 32.70 15.87
CA ASN A 187 -2.11 31.62 15.54
C ASN A 187 -1.41 30.26 15.71
N PRO A 188 -1.26 29.77 16.96
CA PRO A 188 -0.64 28.49 17.18
C PRO A 188 -1.51 27.37 16.60
N VAL A 189 -0.85 26.37 16.02
CA VAL A 189 -1.49 25.17 15.48
C VAL A 189 -0.98 23.92 16.20
N GLY A 190 -1.88 22.98 16.48
CA GLY A 190 -1.52 21.69 17.05
C GLY A 190 -0.97 20.71 16.00
N VAL A 191 -0.14 19.77 16.45
CA VAL A 191 0.35 18.66 15.63
C VAL A 191 -0.75 17.60 15.47
N GLY A 192 -0.87 17.06 14.26
CA GLY A 192 -1.87 16.07 13.87
C GLY A 192 -3.28 16.65 13.91
N ARG A 193 -4.11 16.08 14.78
CA ARG A 193 -5.49 16.51 15.06
C ARG A 193 -5.65 17.16 16.44
N LYS A 194 -4.54 17.48 17.12
CA LYS A 194 -4.58 18.09 18.46
C LYS A 194 -4.94 19.58 18.37
N PRO A 195 -5.58 20.16 19.41
CA PRO A 195 -5.69 21.61 19.52
C PRO A 195 -4.30 22.24 19.72
N PRO A 196 -4.11 23.53 19.45
CA PRO A 196 -5.06 24.53 18.92
C PRO A 196 -5.37 24.35 17.41
N GLN A 197 -6.53 24.82 16.97
CA GLN A 197 -7.03 24.70 15.59
C GLN A 197 -6.97 23.26 15.05
N HIS A 198 -7.72 22.35 15.70
CA HIS A 198 -7.75 20.95 15.34
C HIS A 198 -8.28 20.73 13.91
N LEU A 199 -7.73 19.74 13.22
CA LEU A 199 -8.27 19.29 11.94
C LEU A 199 -9.47 18.36 12.15
N PRO A 200 -10.47 18.38 11.26
CA PRO A 200 -11.57 17.43 11.31
C PRO A 200 -11.06 16.01 11.03
N GLU A 201 -11.78 15.00 11.49
CA GLU A 201 -11.42 13.62 11.19
C GLU A 201 -11.52 13.34 9.68
N PRO A 202 -10.60 12.51 9.13
CA PRO A 202 -10.66 12.16 7.73
C PRO A 202 -11.94 11.38 7.43
N LEU A 203 -12.52 11.63 6.25
CA LEU A 203 -13.65 10.86 5.73
C LEU A 203 -13.14 9.48 5.32
N ARG A 204 -13.14 8.54 6.26
CA ARG A 204 -12.84 7.14 5.98
C ARG A 204 -14.16 6.42 5.77
N PRO A 205 -14.34 5.66 4.67
CA PRO A 205 -15.53 4.85 4.52
C PRO A 205 -15.61 3.91 5.73
N GLU A 206 -16.73 3.93 6.44
CA GLU A 206 -16.95 2.98 7.52
C GLU A 206 -16.88 1.58 6.92
N VAL A 207 -15.77 0.90 7.17
CA VAL A 207 -15.71 -0.55 7.02
C VAL A 207 -16.60 -1.12 8.10
N SER A 208 -17.92 -1.05 7.93
CA SER A 208 -18.87 -1.63 8.86
C SER A 208 -18.59 -3.13 8.91
N PHE A 209 -17.92 -3.53 9.99
CA PHE A 209 -17.45 -4.88 10.25
C PHE A 209 -18.65 -5.78 10.51
N ASN A 210 -19.32 -6.26 9.46
CA ASN A 210 -19.99 -7.54 9.58
C ASN A 210 -18.88 -8.59 9.68
N TRP A 211 -18.48 -8.88 10.91
CA TRP A 211 -17.49 -9.89 11.31
C TRP A 211 -17.55 -11.17 10.49
N LEU A 212 -18.73 -11.60 10.01
CA LEU A 212 -18.89 -12.78 9.15
C LEU A 212 -18.89 -12.49 7.64
N ARG A 213 -19.31 -11.31 7.17
CA ARG A 213 -19.47 -11.04 5.73
C ARG A 213 -18.15 -10.78 5.03
N GLN A 214 -17.19 -10.12 5.69
CA GLN A 214 -15.92 -9.82 5.05
C GLN A 214 -15.02 -11.06 4.94
N PRO A 215 -14.84 -11.89 5.99
CA PRO A 215 -14.14 -13.17 5.85
C PRO A 215 -14.81 -14.10 4.83
N ALA A 216 -16.15 -14.13 4.77
CA ALA A 216 -16.87 -14.92 3.78
C ALA A 216 -16.67 -14.42 2.34
N LYS A 217 -16.61 -13.10 2.11
CA LYS A 217 -16.30 -12.52 0.79
C LYS A 217 -14.87 -12.82 0.37
N THR A 218 -13.91 -12.71 1.28
CA THR A 218 -12.49 -13.04 1.05
C THR A 218 -12.31 -14.55 0.79
N PHE A 219 -12.96 -15.40 1.60
CA PHE A 219 -13.00 -16.84 1.39
C PHE A 219 -13.59 -17.20 0.03
N ASN A 220 -14.68 -16.54 -0.37
CA ASN A 220 -15.33 -16.80 -1.65
C ASN A 220 -14.49 -16.34 -2.86
N LYS A 221 -13.67 -15.28 -2.73
CA LYS A 221 -12.79 -14.83 -3.82
C LYS A 221 -11.50 -15.65 -3.91
N LEU A 222 -10.88 -15.97 -2.77
CA LEU A 222 -9.53 -16.54 -2.73
C LEU A 222 -9.53 -18.07 -2.56
N LEU A 223 -10.35 -18.60 -1.65
CA LEU A 223 -10.38 -20.05 -1.36
C LEU A 223 -11.38 -20.80 -2.23
N TRP A 224 -12.53 -20.22 -2.59
CA TRP A 224 -13.55 -20.90 -3.39
C TRP A 224 -13.05 -21.50 -4.73
N PRO A 225 -12.19 -20.82 -5.52
CA PRO A 225 -11.71 -21.39 -6.78
C PRO A 225 -10.86 -22.65 -6.57
N ARG A 226 -10.13 -22.74 -5.45
CA ARG A 226 -9.32 -23.92 -5.08
C ARG A 226 -10.17 -25.00 -4.43
N VAL A 227 -10.99 -24.63 -3.46
CA VAL A 227 -11.82 -25.54 -2.66
C VAL A 227 -12.92 -26.19 -3.52
N ARG A 228 -13.50 -25.48 -4.49
CA ARG A 228 -14.48 -26.04 -5.44
C ARG A 228 -13.91 -27.21 -6.24
N LYS A 229 -12.65 -27.13 -6.67
CA LYS A 229 -11.99 -28.24 -7.41
C LYS A 229 -11.78 -29.45 -6.51
N SER A 230 -11.38 -29.25 -5.25
CA SER A 230 -11.24 -30.32 -4.27
C SER A 230 -12.57 -31.02 -3.97
N PHE A 231 -13.66 -30.26 -3.79
CA PHE A 231 -14.99 -30.86 -3.56
C PHE A 231 -15.48 -31.68 -4.75
N ILE A 232 -15.26 -31.21 -5.99
CA ILE A 232 -15.59 -31.97 -7.21
C ILE A 232 -14.78 -33.28 -7.25
N TRP A 233 -13.49 -33.23 -6.93
CA TRP A 233 -12.62 -34.41 -6.94
C TRP A 233 -13.02 -35.43 -5.87
N ILE A 234 -13.31 -34.97 -4.65
CA ILE A 234 -13.83 -35.81 -3.56
C ILE A 234 -15.15 -36.48 -3.98
N GLY A 235 -16.08 -35.72 -4.59
CA GLY A 235 -17.35 -36.26 -5.08
C GLY A 235 -17.16 -37.38 -6.13
N MET A 236 -16.22 -37.21 -7.06
CA MET A 236 -15.87 -38.23 -8.06
C MET A 236 -15.31 -39.51 -7.42
N VAL A 237 -14.45 -39.37 -6.40
CA VAL A 237 -13.90 -40.52 -5.67
C VAL A 237 -15.00 -41.27 -4.93
N VAL A 238 -15.89 -40.55 -4.23
CA VAL A 238 -17.02 -41.17 -3.51
C VAL A 238 -17.94 -41.91 -4.47
N LEU A 239 -18.25 -41.32 -5.63
CA LEU A 239 -19.06 -41.97 -6.66
C LEU A 239 -18.40 -43.26 -7.16
N LEU A 240 -17.08 -43.23 -7.43
CA LEU A 240 -16.33 -44.42 -7.85
C LEU A 240 -16.37 -45.51 -6.77
N CYS A 241 -16.19 -45.15 -5.50
CA CYS A 241 -16.29 -46.10 -4.38
C CYS A 241 -17.68 -46.73 -4.30
N LEU A 242 -18.76 -45.97 -4.50
CA LEU A 242 -20.12 -46.50 -4.52
C LEU A 242 -20.36 -47.46 -5.70
N LEU A 243 -19.83 -47.15 -6.88
CA LEU A 243 -19.92 -48.05 -8.04
C LEU A 243 -19.16 -49.36 -7.80
N VAL A 244 -17.94 -49.29 -7.25
CA VAL A 244 -17.15 -50.48 -6.90
C VAL A 244 -17.86 -51.30 -5.83
N TYR A 245 -18.40 -50.64 -4.79
CA TYR A 245 -19.19 -51.32 -3.76
C TYR A 245 -20.41 -52.04 -4.35
N GLY A 246 -21.16 -51.37 -5.22
CA GLY A 246 -22.29 -51.97 -5.93
C GLY A 246 -21.89 -53.16 -6.80
N LEU A 247 -20.73 -53.10 -7.45
CA LEU A 247 -20.20 -54.21 -8.24
C LEU A 247 -19.79 -55.40 -7.35
N VAL A 248 -19.11 -55.16 -6.24
CA VAL A 248 -18.70 -56.23 -5.30
C VAL A 248 -19.91 -56.93 -4.67
N VAL A 249 -21.00 -56.21 -4.37
CA VAL A 249 -22.22 -56.82 -3.82
C VAL A 249 -23.03 -57.56 -4.90
N ASN A 250 -23.07 -57.05 -6.13
CA ASN A 250 -23.88 -57.63 -7.21
C ASN A 250 -23.17 -58.73 -8.01
N VAL A 251 -21.83 -58.81 -8.00
CA VAL A 251 -21.09 -59.87 -8.71
C VAL A 251 -21.39 -61.26 -8.14
N PRO A 252 -21.37 -61.51 -6.81
CA PRO A 252 -21.71 -62.81 -6.24
C PRO A 252 -23.15 -63.24 -6.58
N THR A 253 -24.10 -62.30 -6.56
CA THR A 253 -25.51 -62.61 -6.81
C THR A 253 -25.77 -62.95 -8.28
N VAL A 254 -25.18 -62.22 -9.22
CA VAL A 254 -25.28 -62.52 -10.66
C VAL A 254 -24.57 -63.83 -11.02
N PHE A 255 -23.40 -64.10 -10.41
CA PHE A 255 -22.68 -65.36 -10.64
C PHE A 255 -23.43 -66.56 -10.08
N MET A 256 -24.05 -66.41 -8.90
CA MET A 256 -24.84 -67.48 -8.30
C MET A 256 -26.09 -67.80 -9.13
N VAL A 257 -26.83 -66.78 -9.57
CA VAL A 257 -28.01 -66.97 -10.44
C VAL A 257 -27.65 -67.66 -11.75
N ARG A 258 -26.57 -67.24 -12.42
CA ARG A 258 -26.09 -67.90 -13.65
C ARG A 258 -25.66 -69.35 -13.43
N SER A 259 -25.00 -69.66 -12.30
CA SER A 259 -24.61 -71.04 -11.99
C SER A 259 -25.82 -71.95 -11.70
N LEU A 260 -26.90 -71.40 -11.15
CA LEU A 260 -28.16 -72.12 -10.93
C LEU A 260 -28.91 -72.35 -12.25
N GLU A 261 -28.93 -71.37 -13.16
CA GLU A 261 -29.49 -71.55 -14.51
C GLU A 261 -28.74 -72.61 -15.31
N GLN A 262 -27.39 -72.64 -15.25
CA GLN A 262 -26.60 -73.69 -15.88
C GLN A 262 -26.93 -75.08 -15.31
N ARG A 263 -27.05 -75.23 -13.99
CA ARG A 263 -27.48 -76.51 -13.37
C ARG A 263 -28.88 -76.93 -13.84
N ARG A 264 -29.83 -76.00 -13.86
CA ARG A 264 -31.20 -76.27 -14.32
C ARG A 264 -31.26 -76.72 -15.79
N SER A 265 -30.43 -76.11 -16.65
CA SER A 265 -30.31 -76.51 -18.06
C SER A 265 -29.67 -77.87 -18.24
N PHE A 266 -28.75 -78.26 -17.34
CA PHE A 266 -28.11 -79.58 -17.35
C PHE A 266 -29.09 -80.67 -16.88
N ASP A 267 -29.88 -80.38 -15.84
CA ASP A 267 -30.88 -81.29 -15.31
C ASP A 267 -32.00 -81.57 -16.35
N SER A 268 -32.45 -80.56 -17.09
CA SER A 268 -33.45 -80.74 -18.16
C SER A 268 -32.97 -81.60 -19.33
N ILE A 269 -31.67 -81.58 -19.64
CA ILE A 269 -31.09 -82.41 -20.72
C ILE A 269 -30.95 -83.88 -20.26
N SER A 270 -30.74 -84.13 -18.96
CA SER A 270 -30.65 -85.49 -18.42
C SER A 270 -32.00 -86.21 -18.26
N SER A 271 -33.11 -85.47 -18.23
CA SER A 271 -34.46 -86.04 -18.08
C SER A 271 -35.11 -86.47 -19.41
N GLU A 272 -34.49 -86.19 -20.56
CA GLU A 272 -35.00 -86.53 -21.89
C GLU A 272 -34.23 -87.66 -22.61
N GLY A 273 -33.24 -88.29 -21.95
CA GLY A 273 -32.48 -89.45 -22.48
C GLY A 273 -32.75 -90.72 -21.71
#